data_AF-A0A3D0F1S7-F1
#
_entry.id   AF-A0A3D0F1S7-F1
#
_cell.length_a   1.000
_cell.length_b   1.000
_cell.length_c   1.000
_cell.angle_alpha   90.00
_cell.angle_beta   90.00
_cell.angle_gamma   90.00
#
_symmetry.space_group_name_H-M   'P 1'
#
loop_
_entity.id
_entity.type
_entity.pdbx_description
1 polymer ?
#
loop_
_entity_poly.entity_id
_entity_poly.type
_entity_poly.pdbx_seq_one_letter_code
_entity_poly.pdbx_strand_id
1 'polypeptide(L)'
;MEYSAIIIDSTSHILHKIDYPESGRALLAALGGFTSIQDSYLFSYKGVPRIMRAQDGEIISIAKDFKTDTLYILNYGKYKITADNVKGMNNQSPLIHRHLNIMESEDYLFFLFNLRSLAHKPMVTLAKQTLDTEVIQPLSYALFNKKSGIFTLVDQPEKYEKGMVDDLGGGPAFWPEYISNDGYMISYIPALDFINYSQREGCSRDFKKVASTLKETDNPVMVFVKLK
;
A
#
# COMPACT_ATOMS: atom_id res chain seq x y z
N MET A 1 17.02 14.62 -7.81
CA MET A 1 17.26 13.19 -7.54
C MET A 1 17.74 12.56 -8.84
N GLU A 2 18.88 11.87 -8.82
CA GLU A 2 19.51 11.32 -10.03
C GLU A 2 19.16 9.84 -10.24
N TYR A 3 19.11 9.06 -9.15
CA TYR A 3 18.88 7.62 -9.18
C TYR A 3 17.65 7.22 -8.36
N SER A 4 16.86 6.27 -8.86
CA SER A 4 15.78 5.61 -8.13
C SER A 4 16.30 4.60 -7.11
N ALA A 5 17.46 3.98 -7.38
CA ALA A 5 18.18 3.13 -6.44
C ALA A 5 19.66 3.01 -6.79
N ILE A 6 20.45 2.67 -5.79
CA ILE A 6 21.87 2.35 -5.92
C ILE A 6 22.10 0.99 -5.27
N ILE A 7 22.77 0.09 -5.97
CA ILE A 7 23.15 -1.23 -5.47
C ILE A 7 24.60 -1.15 -5.03
N ILE A 8 24.85 -1.54 -3.78
CA ILE A 8 26.18 -1.56 -3.18
C ILE A 8 26.51 -2.94 -2.64
N ASP A 9 27.80 -3.27 -2.56
CA ASP A 9 28.27 -4.45 -1.82
C ASP A 9 28.38 -4.17 -0.31
N SER A 10 28.77 -5.20 0.45
CA SER A 10 28.96 -5.11 1.91
C SER A 10 30.09 -4.17 2.34
N THR A 11 30.92 -3.71 1.40
CA THR A 11 32.01 -2.75 1.61
C THR A 11 31.66 -1.37 1.06
N SER A 12 30.40 -1.14 0.69
CA SER A 12 29.87 0.12 0.14
C SER A 12 30.36 0.49 -1.26
N HIS A 13 30.93 -0.43 -2.02
CA HIS A 13 31.24 -0.15 -3.43
C HIS A 13 29.97 -0.17 -4.26
N ILE A 14 29.81 0.82 -5.13
CA ILE A 14 28.68 0.91 -6.05
C ILE A 14 28.84 -0.14 -7.15
N LEU A 15 27.91 -1.09 -7.19
CA LEU A 15 27.86 -2.15 -8.19
C LEU A 15 26.99 -1.74 -9.39
N HIS A 16 25.89 -1.03 -9.12
CA HIS A 16 24.94 -0.62 -10.14
C HIS A 16 24.13 0.60 -9.70
N LYS A 17 23.61 1.36 -10.66
CA LYS A 17 22.77 2.53 -10.44
C LYS A 17 21.56 2.44 -11.35
N ILE A 18 20.38 2.71 -10.80
CA ILE A 18 19.12 2.70 -11.53
C ILE A 18 18.65 4.13 -11.64
N ASP A 19 18.57 4.63 -12.87
CA ASP A 19 18.23 6.02 -13.12
C ASP A 19 16.82 6.36 -12.63
N TYR A 20 16.73 7.55 -12.03
CA TYR A 20 15.47 8.15 -11.71
C TYR A 20 14.78 8.61 -13.00
N PRO A 21 13.46 8.45 -13.15
CA PRO A 21 12.77 8.84 -14.38
C PRO A 21 12.86 10.33 -14.70
N GLU A 22 12.90 10.66 -16.01
CA GLU A 22 12.95 12.04 -16.48
C GLU A 22 11.68 12.82 -16.13
N SER A 23 10.50 12.25 -16.32
CA SER A 23 9.24 12.88 -15.90
C SER A 23 9.18 13.14 -14.40
N GLY A 24 9.77 12.24 -13.60
CA GLY A 24 9.96 12.48 -12.18
C GLY A 24 10.85 13.70 -11.88
N ARG A 25 11.94 13.89 -12.64
CA ARG A 25 12.82 15.07 -12.50
C ARG A 25 12.12 16.36 -12.89
N ALA A 26 11.36 16.34 -13.98
CA ALA A 26 10.54 17.48 -14.40
C ALA A 26 9.50 17.84 -13.33
N LEU A 27 8.85 16.83 -12.74
CA LEU A 27 7.89 17.00 -11.66
C LEU A 27 8.53 17.60 -10.40
N LEU A 28 9.73 17.14 -10.02
CA LEU A 28 10.53 17.70 -8.92
C LEU A 28 10.84 19.18 -9.14
N ALA A 29 11.28 19.54 -10.34
CA ALA A 29 11.59 20.92 -10.69
C ALA A 29 10.35 21.82 -10.60
N ALA A 30 9.19 21.33 -11.06
CA ALA A 30 7.94 22.09 -11.04
C ALA A 30 7.36 22.32 -9.63
N LEU A 31 7.55 21.36 -8.72
CA LEU A 31 7.10 21.45 -7.32
C LEU A 31 7.98 22.36 -6.46
N GLY A 32 9.26 22.54 -6.82
CA GLY A 32 10.21 23.32 -6.03
C GLY A 32 10.58 22.68 -4.69
N GLY A 33 10.32 21.38 -4.51
CA GLY A 33 10.58 20.66 -3.27
C GLY A 33 10.26 19.17 -3.33
N PHE A 34 10.72 18.43 -2.31
CA PHE A 34 10.50 17.00 -2.19
C PHE A 34 9.14 16.68 -1.56
N THR A 35 8.41 15.74 -2.14
CA THR A 35 7.09 15.27 -1.67
C THR A 35 6.95 13.77 -1.91
N SER A 36 6.11 13.10 -1.13
CA SER A 36 5.95 11.62 -1.20
C SER A 36 5.45 11.11 -2.55
N ILE A 37 4.89 11.97 -3.42
CA ILE A 37 4.53 11.59 -4.79
C ILE A 37 5.76 11.26 -5.63
N GLN A 38 6.95 11.77 -5.29
CA GLN A 38 8.18 11.53 -6.04
C GLN A 38 8.92 10.26 -5.59
N ASP A 39 8.47 9.61 -4.51
CA ASP A 39 9.21 8.50 -3.92
C ASP A 39 9.21 7.29 -4.85
N SER A 40 10.42 6.85 -5.22
CA SER A 40 10.58 5.47 -5.70
C SER A 40 10.45 4.54 -4.50
N TYR A 41 9.80 3.39 -4.69
CA TYR A 41 9.56 2.45 -3.61
C TYR A 41 10.21 1.11 -3.89
N LEU A 42 11.09 0.70 -2.99
CA LEU A 42 11.75 -0.59 -3.01
C LEU A 42 10.90 -1.60 -2.24
N PHE A 43 10.62 -2.73 -2.86
CA PHE A 43 9.96 -3.87 -2.24
C PHE A 43 10.54 -5.17 -2.81
N SER A 44 10.05 -6.31 -2.36
CA SER A 44 10.48 -7.59 -2.92
C SER A 44 9.31 -8.54 -3.10
N TYR A 45 9.46 -9.47 -4.02
CA TYR A 45 8.57 -10.61 -4.18
C TYR A 45 9.42 -11.86 -4.34
N LYS A 46 9.21 -12.85 -3.47
CA LYS A 46 10.01 -14.09 -3.44
C LYS A 46 11.52 -13.82 -3.39
N GLY A 47 11.94 -12.80 -2.64
CA GLY A 47 13.33 -12.38 -2.50
C GLY A 47 13.93 -11.69 -3.72
N VAL A 48 13.16 -11.44 -4.79
CA VAL A 48 13.61 -10.65 -5.95
C VAL A 48 13.27 -9.18 -5.69
N PRO A 49 14.27 -8.27 -5.67
CA PRO A 49 14.03 -6.85 -5.48
C PRO A 49 13.23 -6.23 -6.63
N ARG A 50 12.35 -5.30 -6.29
CA ARG A 50 11.51 -4.54 -7.21
C ARG A 50 11.49 -3.07 -6.85
N ILE A 51 11.44 -2.23 -7.87
CA ILE A 51 11.31 -0.78 -7.68
C ILE A 51 10.08 -0.30 -8.42
N MET A 52 9.16 0.33 -7.70
CA MET A 52 8.16 1.21 -8.31
C MET A 52 8.78 2.60 -8.50
N ARG A 53 8.97 3.02 -9.75
CA ARG A 53 9.62 4.28 -10.13
C ARG A 53 8.64 5.45 -10.07
N ALA A 54 8.71 6.24 -8.98
CA ALA A 54 7.99 7.50 -8.76
C ALA A 54 6.54 7.53 -9.30
N GLN A 55 6.04 8.69 -9.77
CA GLN A 55 4.73 8.80 -10.46
C GLN A 55 4.74 8.34 -11.93
N ASP A 56 5.85 7.79 -12.41
CA ASP A 56 5.89 7.24 -13.78
C ASP A 56 5.10 5.95 -13.89
N GLY A 57 4.86 5.29 -12.77
CA GLY A 57 3.99 4.12 -12.68
C GLY A 57 4.67 2.83 -13.09
N GLU A 58 5.97 2.84 -13.38
CA GLU A 58 6.68 1.64 -13.76
C GLU A 58 7.13 0.83 -12.54
N ILE A 59 6.88 -0.47 -12.56
CA ILE A 59 7.42 -1.42 -11.60
C ILE A 59 8.45 -2.27 -12.33
N ILE A 60 9.71 -2.13 -11.93
CA ILE A 60 10.84 -2.87 -12.48
C ILE A 60 11.31 -3.94 -11.51
N SER A 61 11.84 -5.03 -12.04
CA SER A 61 12.60 -6.04 -11.29
C SER A 61 14.10 -5.84 -11.45
N ILE A 62 14.86 -6.35 -10.47
CA ILE A 62 16.32 -6.35 -10.51
C ILE A 62 16.80 -7.80 -10.42
N ALA A 63 17.41 -8.29 -11.50
CA ALA A 63 18.02 -9.61 -11.54
C ALA A 63 19.33 -9.65 -10.74
N LYS A 64 19.84 -10.87 -10.47
CA LYS A 64 21.09 -11.07 -9.71
C LYS A 64 22.33 -10.47 -10.39
N ASP A 65 22.32 -10.39 -11.72
CA ASP A 65 23.37 -9.74 -12.52
C ASP A 65 23.11 -8.24 -12.73
N PHE A 66 22.20 -7.66 -11.93
CA PHE A 66 21.78 -6.26 -11.94
C PHE A 66 21.04 -5.80 -13.21
N LYS A 67 20.71 -6.69 -14.14
CA LYS A 67 19.82 -6.35 -15.23
C LYS A 67 18.43 -6.01 -14.71
N THR A 68 17.80 -5.03 -15.32
CA THR A 68 16.46 -4.58 -14.98
C THR A 68 15.46 -4.98 -16.07
N ASP A 69 14.23 -5.26 -15.66
CA ASP A 69 13.13 -5.53 -16.57
C ASP A 69 11.85 -4.86 -16.06
N THR A 70 11.06 -4.27 -16.96
CA THR A 70 9.81 -3.60 -16.62
C THR A 70 8.69 -4.63 -16.57
N LEU A 71 8.16 -4.88 -15.38
CA LEU A 71 7.12 -5.88 -15.15
C LEU A 71 5.71 -5.31 -15.32
N TYR A 72 5.49 -4.08 -14.87
CA TYR A 72 4.18 -3.43 -14.91
C TYR A 72 4.29 -1.94 -15.19
N ILE A 73 3.26 -1.39 -15.81
CA ILE A 73 3.09 0.05 -16.03
C ILE A 73 1.70 0.47 -15.53
N LEU A 74 1.67 1.33 -14.52
CA LEU A 74 0.45 1.97 -14.04
C LEU A 74 0.11 3.16 -14.93
N ASN A 75 -0.95 3.01 -15.73
CA ASN A 75 -1.45 4.09 -16.57
C ASN A 75 -2.56 4.88 -15.85
N TYR A 76 -2.20 6.07 -15.37
CA TYR A 76 -3.14 7.00 -14.72
C TYR A 76 -4.04 7.77 -15.71
N GLY A 77 -3.82 7.63 -17.02
CA GLY A 77 -4.56 8.36 -18.05
C GLY A 77 -4.55 9.88 -17.83
N LYS A 78 -5.72 10.50 -17.96
CA LYS A 78 -5.90 11.95 -17.73
C LYS A 78 -5.70 12.41 -16.28
N TYR A 79 -5.58 11.47 -15.34
CA TYR A 79 -5.42 11.74 -13.91
C TYR A 79 -3.94 11.74 -13.47
N LYS A 80 -3.01 11.51 -14.42
CA LYS A 80 -1.57 11.51 -14.17
C LYS A 80 -1.11 12.88 -13.67
N ILE A 81 -0.27 12.88 -12.64
CA ILE A 81 0.43 14.08 -12.20
C ILE A 81 1.60 14.36 -13.14
N THR A 82 1.70 15.59 -13.63
CA THR A 82 2.76 16.06 -14.52
C THR A 82 3.34 17.39 -14.02
N ALA A 83 4.48 17.79 -14.55
CA ALA A 83 5.08 19.09 -14.25
C ALA A 83 4.12 20.27 -14.52
N ASP A 84 3.22 20.13 -15.50
CA ASP A 84 2.28 21.17 -15.89
C ASP A 84 1.11 21.32 -14.91
N ASN A 85 0.60 20.20 -14.37
CA ASN A 85 -0.60 20.22 -13.52
C ASN A 85 -0.32 20.22 -12.01
N VAL A 86 0.92 19.89 -11.61
CA VAL A 86 1.23 19.67 -10.19
C VAL A 86 1.06 20.92 -9.32
N LYS A 87 1.27 22.12 -9.87
CA LYS A 87 1.09 23.38 -9.13
C LYS A 87 -0.37 23.62 -8.70
N GLY A 88 -1.32 23.05 -9.44
CA GLY A 88 -2.76 23.11 -9.11
C GLY A 88 -3.24 21.93 -8.25
N MET A 89 -2.35 21.03 -7.85
CA MET A 89 -2.73 19.84 -7.09
C MET A 89 -3.14 20.21 -5.66
N ASN A 90 -4.40 19.96 -5.33
CA ASN A 90 -4.99 20.10 -4.00
C ASN A 90 -6.05 19.01 -3.78
N ASN A 91 -6.73 19.00 -2.63
CA ASN A 91 -7.72 17.96 -2.31
C ASN A 91 -8.92 17.92 -3.28
N GLN A 92 -9.16 18.99 -4.04
CA GLN A 92 -10.23 19.09 -5.04
C GLN A 92 -9.76 18.70 -6.45
N SER A 93 -8.45 18.60 -6.70
CA SER A 93 -7.91 18.22 -8.00
C SER A 93 -8.20 16.74 -8.34
N PRO A 94 -8.50 16.40 -9.60
CA PRO A 94 -8.77 15.01 -10.01
C PRO A 94 -7.46 14.25 -10.29
N LEU A 95 -6.40 14.50 -9.52
CA LEU A 95 -5.10 13.91 -9.74
C LEU A 95 -4.90 12.72 -8.81
N ILE A 96 -4.45 11.59 -9.38
CA ILE A 96 -4.23 10.35 -8.63
C ILE A 96 -2.73 10.19 -8.40
N HIS A 97 -2.38 9.81 -7.17
CA HIS A 97 -1.05 9.29 -6.89
C HIS A 97 -1.11 8.06 -6.02
N ARG A 98 -0.13 7.18 -6.21
CA ARG A 98 0.13 6.09 -5.28
C ARG A 98 0.58 6.65 -3.93
N HIS A 99 -0.12 6.25 -2.88
CA HIS A 99 0.08 6.67 -1.50
C HIS A 99 0.63 5.50 -0.68
N LEU A 100 1.87 5.61 -0.16
CA LEU A 100 2.56 4.59 0.64
C LEU A 100 2.92 3.29 -0.11
N ASN A 101 3.08 2.20 0.63
CA ASN A 101 3.77 0.97 0.21
C ASN A 101 3.01 0.21 -0.88
N ILE A 102 3.77 -0.51 -1.70
CA ILE A 102 3.27 -1.54 -2.62
C ILE A 102 3.71 -2.91 -2.08
N MET A 103 2.82 -3.89 -2.17
CA MET A 103 3.13 -5.28 -1.84
C MET A 103 2.67 -6.20 -2.96
N GLU A 104 3.20 -7.41 -2.96
CA GLU A 104 2.94 -8.38 -4.02
C GLU A 104 2.84 -9.80 -3.48
N SER A 105 1.78 -10.49 -3.86
CA SER A 105 1.59 -11.93 -3.66
C SER A 105 1.77 -12.68 -4.98
N GLU A 106 1.46 -13.97 -5.04
CA GLU A 106 1.45 -14.71 -6.31
C GLU A 106 0.56 -14.03 -7.35
N ASP A 107 -0.68 -13.77 -6.95
CA ASP A 107 -1.77 -13.45 -7.87
C ASP A 107 -2.14 -11.97 -7.85
N TYR A 108 -1.65 -11.19 -6.88
CA TYR A 108 -2.09 -9.81 -6.68
C TYR A 108 -0.93 -8.83 -6.46
N LEU A 109 -1.11 -7.60 -6.95
CA LEU A 109 -0.43 -6.42 -6.45
C LEU A 109 -1.38 -5.61 -5.55
N PHE A 110 -0.85 -5.11 -4.45
CA PHE A 110 -1.58 -4.36 -3.44
C PHE A 110 -1.07 -2.92 -3.43
N PHE A 111 -2.01 -1.99 -3.51
CA PHE A 111 -1.72 -0.57 -3.54
C PHE A 111 -2.60 0.18 -2.54
N LEU A 112 -2.16 1.39 -2.24
CA LEU A 112 -2.99 2.42 -1.64
C LEU A 112 -2.83 3.66 -2.52
N PHE A 113 -3.92 4.28 -2.91
CA PHE A 113 -3.95 5.48 -3.76
C PHE A 113 -4.60 6.62 -3.02
N ASN A 114 -4.14 7.84 -3.28
CA ASN A 114 -4.88 9.04 -2.96
C ASN A 114 -5.62 9.50 -4.22
N LEU A 115 -6.93 9.41 -4.16
CA LEU A 115 -7.85 9.70 -5.27
C LEU A 115 -8.36 11.15 -5.24
N ARG A 116 -8.12 11.90 -4.17
CA ARG A 116 -8.57 13.29 -4.00
C ARG A 116 -10.07 13.43 -4.24
N SER A 117 -10.50 14.32 -5.11
CA SER A 117 -11.91 14.53 -5.44
C SER A 117 -12.56 13.36 -6.17
N LEU A 118 -11.78 12.36 -6.61
CA LEU A 118 -12.29 11.14 -7.26
C LEU A 118 -12.60 10.02 -6.27
N ALA A 119 -12.31 10.20 -4.97
CA ALA A 119 -12.66 9.23 -3.96
C ALA A 119 -14.19 9.14 -3.82
N HIS A 120 -14.79 8.07 -4.36
CA HIS A 120 -16.23 7.81 -4.24
C HIS A 120 -16.64 7.59 -2.78
N LYS A 121 -15.87 6.78 -2.05
CA LYS A 121 -16.05 6.52 -0.62
C LYS A 121 -14.73 6.80 0.13
N PRO A 122 -14.45 8.06 0.51
CA PRO A 122 -13.27 8.40 1.30
C PRO A 122 -13.20 7.61 2.60
N MET A 123 -11.99 7.22 3.00
CA MET A 123 -11.76 6.50 4.25
C MET A 123 -11.95 7.43 5.46
N VAL A 124 -12.64 6.92 6.48
CA VAL A 124 -12.70 7.52 7.81
C VAL A 124 -11.73 6.79 8.73
N THR A 125 -10.79 7.53 9.30
CA THR A 125 -9.75 7.03 10.21
C THR A 125 -9.73 7.85 11.49
N LEU A 126 -9.06 7.38 12.54
CA LEU A 126 -8.82 8.16 13.75
C LEU A 126 -7.48 8.87 13.66
N ALA A 127 -7.43 10.13 14.10
CA ALA A 127 -6.19 10.89 14.15
C ALA A 127 -5.19 10.20 15.08
N LYS A 128 -3.97 9.97 14.58
CA LYS A 128 -2.90 9.28 15.32
C LYS A 128 -2.55 9.91 16.68
N GLN A 129 -2.82 11.21 16.84
CA GLN A 129 -2.39 11.99 18.01
C GLN A 129 -3.45 12.06 19.11
N THR A 130 -4.73 12.02 18.75
CA THR A 130 -5.83 12.21 19.71
C THR A 130 -6.78 11.04 19.80
N LEU A 131 -6.67 10.02 18.92
CA LEU A 131 -7.49 8.79 18.81
C LEU A 131 -9.03 8.97 18.84
N ASP A 132 -9.54 10.17 19.11
CA ASP A 132 -10.95 10.52 19.23
C ASP A 132 -11.40 11.45 18.11
N THR A 133 -10.47 11.91 17.26
CA THR A 133 -10.77 12.81 16.14
C THR A 133 -10.86 12.03 14.84
N GLU A 134 -12.06 12.00 14.24
CA GLU A 134 -12.26 11.45 12.90
C GLU A 134 -11.50 12.29 11.85
N VAL A 135 -10.78 11.61 10.95
CA VAL A 135 -10.10 12.19 9.80
C VAL A 135 -10.61 11.51 8.54
N ILE A 136 -11.15 12.32 7.64
CA ILE A 136 -11.57 11.89 6.30
C ILE A 136 -10.36 11.97 5.37
N GLN A 137 -10.02 10.84 4.79
CA GLN A 137 -8.89 10.71 3.87
C GLN A 137 -9.40 10.26 2.50
N PRO A 138 -9.05 10.95 1.40
CA PRO A 138 -9.44 10.55 0.06
C PRO A 138 -8.54 9.41 -0.46
N LEU A 139 -8.33 8.40 0.40
CA LEU A 139 -7.50 7.24 0.12
C LEU A 139 -8.40 6.06 -0.27
N SER A 140 -7.86 5.18 -1.10
CA SER A 140 -8.49 3.91 -1.43
C SER A 140 -7.42 2.84 -1.61
N TYR A 141 -7.62 1.70 -0.95
CA TYR A 141 -6.84 0.51 -1.21
C TYR A 141 -7.17 -0.02 -2.60
N ALA A 142 -6.24 -0.71 -3.24
CA ALA A 142 -6.50 -1.28 -4.55
C ALA A 142 -5.76 -2.59 -4.77
N LEU A 143 -6.37 -3.45 -5.58
CA LEU A 143 -5.84 -4.75 -5.97
C LEU A 143 -5.73 -4.81 -7.48
N PHE A 144 -4.63 -5.36 -7.96
CA PHE A 144 -4.51 -5.79 -9.36
C PHE A 144 -4.33 -7.30 -9.39
N ASN A 145 -5.30 -8.01 -9.97
CA ASN A 145 -5.21 -9.44 -10.19
C ASN A 145 -4.36 -9.72 -11.44
N LYS A 146 -3.22 -10.38 -11.26
CA LYS A 146 -2.25 -10.66 -12.33
C LYS A 146 -2.73 -11.71 -13.33
N LYS A 147 -3.62 -12.61 -12.91
CA LYS A 147 -4.19 -13.66 -13.76
C LYS A 147 -5.26 -13.09 -14.69
N SER A 148 -6.16 -12.26 -14.16
CA SER A 148 -7.27 -11.69 -14.95
C SER A 148 -6.95 -10.33 -15.57
N GLY A 149 -5.92 -9.64 -15.09
CA GLY A 149 -5.60 -8.26 -15.48
C GLY A 149 -6.58 -7.22 -14.92
N ILE A 150 -7.45 -7.59 -13.97
CA ILE A 150 -8.46 -6.70 -13.41
C ILE A 150 -7.85 -5.88 -12.28
N PHE A 151 -8.05 -4.55 -12.36
CA PHE A 151 -7.76 -3.61 -11.29
C PHE A 151 -9.05 -3.25 -10.54
N THR A 152 -9.01 -3.27 -9.22
CA THR A 152 -10.16 -3.00 -8.35
C THR A 152 -9.79 -2.04 -7.24
N LEU A 153 -10.54 -0.95 -7.12
CA LEU A 153 -10.52 -0.10 -5.94
C LEU A 153 -11.34 -0.79 -4.83
N VAL A 154 -10.78 -0.83 -3.63
CA VAL A 154 -11.38 -1.43 -2.44
C VAL A 154 -11.89 -0.30 -1.57
N ASP A 155 -13.22 -0.18 -1.54
CA ASP A 155 -13.93 0.74 -0.67
C ASP A 155 -13.75 0.34 0.80
N GLN A 156 -13.67 1.34 1.68
CA GLN A 156 -13.64 1.07 3.11
C GLN A 156 -14.92 0.31 3.52
N PRO A 157 -14.81 -0.86 4.16
CA PRO A 157 -15.98 -1.66 4.50
C PRO A 157 -16.82 -0.99 5.59
N GLU A 158 -16.19 -0.66 6.72
CA GLU A 158 -16.77 0.09 7.83
C GLU A 158 -15.84 1.21 8.30
N LYS A 159 -16.38 2.20 9.03
CA LYS A 159 -15.57 3.24 9.66
C LYS A 159 -14.41 2.61 10.45
N TYR A 160 -13.22 3.17 10.30
CA TYR A 160 -11.97 2.73 10.95
C TYR A 160 -11.39 1.40 10.49
N GLU A 161 -12.14 0.60 9.73
CA GLU A 161 -11.63 -0.63 9.15
C GLU A 161 -10.88 -0.38 7.84
N LYS A 162 -9.97 -1.29 7.47
CA LYS A 162 -9.08 -1.16 6.32
C LYS A 162 -9.05 -2.45 5.51
N GLY A 163 -9.12 -2.32 4.20
CA GLY A 163 -8.97 -3.44 3.29
C GLY A 163 -10.25 -4.22 3.03
N MET A 164 -10.11 -5.53 2.87
CA MET A 164 -11.16 -6.42 2.40
C MET A 164 -11.98 -6.95 3.59
N VAL A 165 -13.31 -7.02 3.42
CA VAL A 165 -14.18 -7.68 4.40
C VAL A 165 -13.74 -9.13 4.59
N ASP A 166 -13.63 -9.58 5.83
CA ASP A 166 -13.38 -10.98 6.16
C ASP A 166 -14.53 -11.85 5.66
N ASP A 167 -14.23 -12.74 4.72
CA ASP A 167 -15.18 -13.71 4.18
C ASP A 167 -15.24 -15.01 5.00
N LEU A 168 -14.41 -15.15 6.05
CA LEU A 168 -14.23 -16.41 6.78
C LEU A 168 -14.80 -16.44 8.21
N GLY A 169 -15.35 -15.36 8.75
CA GLY A 169 -15.97 -15.45 10.07
C GLY A 169 -16.46 -14.16 10.72
N GLY A 170 -16.70 -13.08 9.97
CA GLY A 170 -17.14 -11.82 10.59
C GLY A 170 -16.10 -11.25 11.57
N GLY A 171 -14.81 -11.45 11.28
CA GLY A 171 -13.72 -10.70 11.87
C GLY A 171 -13.56 -9.31 11.24
N PRO A 172 -12.62 -8.49 11.75
CA PRO A 172 -12.34 -7.18 11.17
C PRO A 172 -11.84 -7.30 9.74
N ALA A 173 -12.08 -6.26 8.93
CA ALA A 173 -11.49 -6.19 7.60
C ALA A 173 -9.97 -6.33 7.63
N PHE A 174 -9.46 -6.96 6.59
CA PHE A 174 -8.07 -7.35 6.48
C PHE A 174 -7.35 -6.58 5.36
N TRP A 175 -6.20 -6.01 5.72
CA TRP A 175 -5.20 -5.56 4.78
C TRP A 175 -3.82 -6.06 5.22
N PRO A 176 -2.98 -6.60 4.31
CA PRO A 176 -1.64 -7.03 4.68
C PRO A 176 -0.77 -5.85 5.12
N GLU A 177 0.04 -6.08 6.15
CA GLU A 177 1.19 -5.25 6.49
C GLU A 177 2.49 -5.85 5.91
N TYR A 178 2.48 -7.17 5.64
CA TYR A 178 3.57 -7.90 5.01
C TYR A 178 3.02 -9.08 4.19
N ILE A 179 3.75 -9.48 3.15
CA ILE A 179 3.48 -10.69 2.37
C ILE A 179 4.74 -11.55 2.35
N SER A 180 4.63 -12.77 2.86
CA SER A 180 5.73 -13.71 2.95
C SER A 180 6.03 -14.41 1.61
N ASN A 181 7.21 -15.00 1.51
CA ASN A 181 7.64 -15.71 0.29
C ASN A 181 6.79 -16.96 -0.01
N ASP A 182 6.17 -17.57 1.00
CA ASP A 182 5.22 -18.70 0.88
C ASP A 182 3.77 -18.24 0.72
N GLY A 183 3.55 -16.94 0.48
CA GLY A 183 2.31 -16.34 0.04
C GLY A 183 1.31 -16.02 1.14
N TYR A 184 1.71 -16.07 2.42
CA TYR A 184 0.86 -15.58 3.49
C TYR A 184 0.87 -14.05 3.52
N MET A 185 -0.32 -13.48 3.52
CA MET A 185 -0.54 -12.10 3.91
C MET A 185 -0.63 -12.04 5.43
N ILE A 186 0.16 -11.17 6.02
CA ILE A 186 0.35 -11.07 7.45
C ILE A 186 -0.07 -9.67 7.90
N SER A 187 -0.89 -9.63 8.94
CA SER A 187 -1.26 -8.41 9.67
C SER A 187 -1.28 -8.71 11.17
N TYR A 188 -1.52 -7.69 11.99
CA TYR A 188 -1.63 -7.86 13.43
C TYR A 188 -2.72 -6.96 14.00
N ILE A 189 -3.32 -7.41 15.10
CA ILE A 189 -4.35 -6.68 15.83
C ILE A 189 -3.88 -6.58 17.30
N PRO A 190 -3.76 -5.38 17.88
CA PRO A 190 -3.48 -5.24 19.31
C PRO A 190 -4.46 -6.06 20.16
N ALA A 191 -3.99 -6.67 21.25
CA ALA A 191 -4.81 -7.59 22.05
C ALA A 191 -6.10 -6.92 22.57
N LEU A 192 -6.01 -5.68 23.06
CA LEU A 192 -7.16 -4.88 23.48
C LEU A 192 -8.16 -4.67 22.34
N ASP A 193 -7.69 -4.31 21.14
CA ASP A 193 -8.56 -4.10 19.98
C ASP A 193 -9.24 -5.40 19.52
N PHE A 194 -8.53 -6.52 19.59
CA PHE A 194 -9.06 -7.84 19.29
C PHE A 194 -10.18 -8.22 20.28
N ILE A 195 -9.95 -8.01 21.58
CA ILE A 195 -10.96 -8.24 22.63
C ILE A 195 -12.18 -7.35 22.41
N ASN A 196 -11.98 -6.05 22.17
CA ASN A 196 -13.06 -5.10 21.92
C ASN A 196 -13.88 -5.47 20.68
N TYR A 197 -13.22 -5.88 19.59
CA TYR A 197 -13.91 -6.32 18.38
C TYR A 197 -14.79 -7.55 18.63
N SER A 198 -14.32 -8.49 19.45
CA SER A 198 -15.07 -9.71 19.77
C SER A 198 -16.42 -9.47 20.46
N GLN A 199 -16.63 -8.27 21.03
CA GLN A 199 -17.90 -7.89 21.66
C GLN A 199 -18.95 -7.38 20.66
N ARG A 200 -18.58 -7.13 19.39
CA ARG A 200 -19.51 -6.70 18.35
C ARG A 200 -20.54 -7.79 18.01
N GLU A 201 -21.73 -7.36 17.63
CA GLU A 201 -22.73 -8.24 17.04
C GLU A 201 -22.20 -8.82 15.71
N GLY A 202 -22.50 -10.09 15.44
CA GLY A 202 -22.06 -10.77 14.20
C GLY A 202 -20.65 -11.37 14.22
N CYS A 203 -19.83 -11.09 15.24
CA CYS A 203 -18.48 -11.68 15.35
C CYS A 203 -18.56 -13.22 15.55
N SER A 204 -17.74 -13.99 14.81
CA SER A 204 -17.78 -15.46 14.88
C SER A 204 -17.44 -16.04 16.26
N ARG A 205 -17.94 -17.26 16.48
CA ARG A 205 -17.61 -18.06 17.66
C ARG A 205 -16.11 -18.31 17.81
N ASP A 206 -15.40 -18.55 16.71
CA ASP A 206 -13.97 -18.85 16.75
C ASP A 206 -13.15 -17.62 17.12
N PHE A 207 -13.49 -16.44 16.58
CA PHE A 207 -12.87 -15.18 16.97
C PHE A 207 -13.09 -14.89 18.47
N LYS A 208 -14.33 -15.04 18.96
CA LYS A 208 -14.66 -14.89 20.39
C LYS A 208 -13.91 -15.90 21.27
N LYS A 209 -13.73 -17.13 20.81
CA LYS A 209 -12.97 -18.16 21.53
C LYS A 209 -11.52 -17.75 21.70
N VAL A 210 -10.86 -17.25 20.65
CA VAL A 210 -9.49 -16.72 20.76
C VAL A 210 -9.45 -15.54 21.72
N ALA A 211 -10.36 -14.57 21.58
CA ALA A 211 -10.43 -13.39 22.44
C ALA A 211 -10.55 -13.76 23.93
N SER A 212 -11.33 -14.80 24.28
CA SER A 212 -11.51 -15.26 25.66
C SER A 212 -10.23 -15.78 26.34
N THR A 213 -9.17 -16.04 25.58
CA THR A 213 -7.88 -16.50 26.09
C THR A 213 -6.87 -15.38 26.30
N LEU A 214 -7.18 -14.15 25.85
CA LEU A 214 -6.28 -13.01 25.86
C LEU A 214 -6.54 -12.09 27.06
N LYS A 215 -5.48 -11.43 27.53
CA LYS A 215 -5.53 -10.26 28.38
C LYS A 215 -5.26 -9.01 27.54
N GLU A 216 -5.76 -7.87 28.00
CA GLU A 216 -5.57 -6.57 27.31
C GLU A 216 -4.08 -6.21 27.13
N THR A 217 -3.22 -6.68 28.03
CA THR A 217 -1.78 -6.45 28.03
C THR A 217 -0.96 -7.46 27.22
N ASP A 218 -1.61 -8.47 26.65
CA ASP A 218 -0.90 -9.47 25.86
C ASP A 218 -0.35 -8.87 24.55
N ASN A 219 0.62 -9.57 23.95
CA ASN A 219 1.17 -9.18 22.66
C ASN A 219 0.06 -9.18 21.58
N PRO A 220 0.24 -8.40 20.48
CA PRO A 220 -0.71 -8.41 19.37
C PRO A 220 -0.96 -9.81 18.81
N VAL A 221 -2.21 -10.04 18.38
CA VAL A 221 -2.60 -11.25 17.67
C VAL A 221 -2.16 -11.13 16.21
N MET A 222 -1.35 -12.08 15.75
CA MET A 222 -0.92 -12.16 14.36
C MET A 222 -2.00 -12.86 13.52
N VAL A 223 -2.35 -12.25 12.38
CA VAL A 223 -3.35 -12.77 11.44
C VAL A 223 -2.65 -13.20 10.15
N PHE A 224 -2.88 -14.45 9.74
CA PHE A 224 -2.30 -15.06 8.54
C PHE A 224 -3.40 -15.43 7.55
N VAL A 225 -3.34 -14.88 6.35
CA VAL A 225 -4.36 -15.07 5.30
C VAL A 225 -3.71 -15.50 3.99
N LYS A 226 -4.40 -16.35 3.23
CA LYS A 226 -4.13 -16.61 1.81
C LYS A 226 -5.39 -16.30 1.01
N LEU A 227 -5.28 -15.40 0.03
CA LEU A 227 -6.34 -15.16 -0.93
C LEU A 227 -6.46 -16.39 -1.84
N LYS A 228 -7.69 -16.79 -2.13
CA LYS A 228 -8.02 -17.90 -3.03
C LYS A 228 -8.26 -17.39 -4.44
#